data_AF-V9L8U2-F1
#
_entry.id   AF-V9L8U2-F1
#
_cell.length_a   1.000
_cell.length_b   1.000
_cell.length_c   1.000
_cell.angle_alpha   90.00
_cell.angle_beta   90.00
_cell.angle_gamma   90.00
#
_symmetry.space_group_name_H-M   'P 1'
#
loop_
_entity.id
_entity.type
_entity.pdbx_description
1 polymer ?
#
loop_
_entity_poly.entity_id
_entity_poly.type
_entity_poly.pdbx_seq_one_letter_code
_entity_poly.pdbx_strand_id
1 'polypeptide(L)'
;AKRAWLRVEILQRIIQEALLESYTNKREMSPESRQFYETMESCWLLTQCGKQIETCVCQPQTPPQTPAQTQTQTPAQTPSQTHAHSRASLLGLRRDHLLQLSPTDQDTEAMLVRLLPEVERRLRAKCLSVLCYYRPGYDEGPEGVKLAQFGRLSEELERERGLVRSGQQRHEEYRRVREKMSAAYLTVLERCTELLRRLVEDHRLSSQVELDHRKMEYLSVKCNTLSVKLSMLNKQLKAELYTKQTVEVHDTIRARLQREVAEGERERAGAGRQLGLYAVLGSEFQAAVGEYTALRDLISNKEWALREFGKAQE
;
A
#
# COMPACT_ATOMS: atom_id res chain seq x y z
N ALA A 1 9.18 -16.77 -46.98
CA ALA A 1 9.30 -16.89 -45.50
C ALA A 1 8.07 -17.56 -44.86
N LYS A 2 7.08 -16.83 -44.32
CA LYS A 2 6.05 -17.37 -43.39
C LYS A 2 5.36 -18.68 -43.82
N ARG A 3 4.89 -18.81 -45.08
CA ARG A 3 4.25 -20.04 -45.59
C ARG A 3 5.21 -21.26 -45.64
N ALA A 4 6.50 -21.04 -45.90
CA ALA A 4 7.49 -22.13 -45.91
C ALA A 4 7.81 -22.60 -44.48
N TRP A 5 7.95 -21.65 -43.55
CA TRP A 5 8.12 -21.97 -42.12
C TRP A 5 6.93 -22.77 -41.58
N LEU A 6 5.69 -22.33 -41.86
CA LEU A 6 4.48 -23.08 -41.46
C LEU A 6 4.44 -24.51 -42.03
N ARG A 7 4.88 -24.74 -43.27
CA ARG A 7 4.95 -26.09 -43.85
C ARG A 7 5.94 -26.98 -43.07
N VAL A 8 7.13 -26.46 -42.75
CA VAL A 8 8.12 -27.19 -41.96
C VAL A 8 7.61 -27.47 -40.54
N GLU A 9 6.97 -26.50 -39.89
CA GLU A 9 6.43 -26.64 -38.54
C GLU A 9 5.27 -27.65 -38.48
N ILE A 10 4.36 -27.64 -39.47
CA ILE A 10 3.27 -28.62 -39.59
C ILE A 10 3.84 -30.03 -39.78
N LEU A 11 4.82 -30.21 -40.65
CA LEU A 11 5.48 -31.51 -40.86
C LEU A 11 6.18 -31.98 -39.57
N GLN A 12 6.91 -31.10 -38.89
CA GLN A 12 7.57 -31.41 -37.61
C GLN A 12 6.55 -31.81 -36.52
N ARG A 13 5.40 -31.13 -36.45
CA ARG A 13 4.30 -31.42 -35.52
C ARG A 13 3.70 -32.82 -35.78
N ILE A 14 3.48 -33.16 -37.05
CA ILE A 14 2.87 -34.44 -37.45
C ILE A 14 3.82 -35.61 -37.20
N ILE A 15 5.13 -35.42 -37.44
CA ILE A 15 6.16 -36.40 -37.10
C ILE A 15 6.21 -36.60 -35.57
N GLN A 16 6.14 -35.51 -34.79
CA GLN A 16 6.10 -35.59 -33.34
C GLN A 16 4.82 -36.29 -32.83
N GLU A 17 3.65 -36.01 -33.40
CA GLU A 17 2.40 -36.72 -33.09
C GLU A 17 2.47 -38.21 -33.45
N ALA A 18 3.05 -38.57 -34.61
CA ALA A 18 3.23 -39.96 -35.02
C ALA A 18 4.19 -40.73 -34.09
N LEU A 19 5.27 -40.09 -33.65
CA LEU A 19 6.15 -40.65 -32.63
C LEU A 19 5.39 -40.82 -31.30
N LEU A 20 4.71 -39.79 -30.79
CA LEU A 20 3.93 -39.85 -29.54
C LEU A 20 2.89 -40.98 -29.54
N GLU A 21 2.14 -41.15 -30.63
CA GLU A 21 1.20 -42.26 -30.79
C GLU A 21 1.90 -43.63 -30.77
N SER A 22 3.08 -43.75 -31.40
CA SER A 22 3.86 -45.00 -31.38
C SER A 22 4.33 -45.37 -29.97
N TYR A 23 4.67 -44.41 -29.10
CA TYR A 23 4.97 -44.68 -27.68
C TYR A 23 3.76 -45.19 -26.91
N THR A 24 2.55 -44.68 -27.21
CA THR A 24 1.32 -45.18 -26.57
C THR A 24 0.93 -46.58 -27.06
N ASN A 25 1.18 -46.90 -28.32
CA ASN A 25 0.75 -48.16 -28.95
C ASN A 25 1.84 -49.26 -29.05
N LYS A 26 2.94 -49.14 -28.28
CA LYS A 26 4.13 -50.02 -28.33
C LYS A 26 3.85 -51.53 -28.32
N ARG A 27 2.72 -51.98 -27.75
CA ARG A 27 2.38 -53.40 -27.58
C ARG A 27 1.95 -54.10 -28.87
N GLU A 28 1.48 -53.38 -29.89
CA GLU A 28 0.81 -53.96 -31.07
C GLU A 28 1.66 -53.92 -32.36
N MET A 29 2.86 -53.32 -32.32
CA MET A 29 3.62 -53.00 -33.54
C MET A 29 4.49 -54.16 -34.03
N SER A 30 4.48 -54.40 -35.36
CA SER A 30 5.42 -55.28 -36.09
C SER A 30 6.89 -54.86 -35.90
N PRO A 31 7.87 -55.80 -35.84
CA PRO A 31 9.30 -55.46 -35.68
C PRO A 31 9.82 -54.46 -36.72
N GLU A 32 9.43 -54.60 -38.00
CA GLU A 32 9.82 -53.69 -39.09
C GLU A 32 9.24 -52.27 -38.93
N SER A 33 8.18 -52.13 -38.14
CA SER A 33 7.60 -50.84 -37.78
C SER A 33 8.26 -50.25 -36.53
N ARG A 34 8.71 -51.09 -35.59
CA ARG A 34 9.49 -50.64 -34.42
C ARG A 34 10.83 -50.02 -34.85
N GLN A 35 11.59 -50.74 -35.69
CA GLN A 35 12.85 -50.25 -36.26
C GLN A 35 12.67 -48.92 -37.03
N PHE A 36 11.55 -48.76 -37.75
CA PHE A 36 11.21 -47.52 -38.45
C PHE A 36 10.93 -46.33 -37.51
N TYR A 37 10.22 -46.53 -36.40
CA TYR A 37 9.98 -45.45 -35.43
C TYR A 37 11.23 -45.15 -34.57
N GLU A 38 12.04 -46.15 -34.24
CA GLU A 38 13.30 -46.00 -33.49
C GLU A 38 14.38 -45.25 -34.30
N THR A 39 14.50 -45.54 -35.61
CA THR A 39 15.36 -44.78 -36.52
C THR A 39 14.85 -43.35 -36.72
N MET A 40 13.52 -43.16 -36.87
CA MET A 40 12.91 -41.83 -36.96
C MET A 40 13.09 -40.99 -35.69
N GLU A 41 12.93 -41.59 -34.50
CA GLU A 41 13.21 -40.99 -33.19
C GLU A 41 14.67 -40.53 -33.11
N SER A 42 15.60 -41.41 -33.49
CA SER A 42 17.04 -41.12 -33.50
C SER A 42 17.38 -39.95 -34.43
N CYS A 43 16.88 -39.95 -35.68
CA CYS A 43 17.05 -38.85 -36.62
C CYS A 43 16.42 -37.53 -36.13
N TRP A 44 15.25 -37.58 -35.46
CA TRP A 44 14.60 -36.40 -34.90
C TRP A 44 15.40 -35.82 -33.74
N LEU A 45 15.88 -36.65 -32.81
CA LEU A 45 16.71 -36.24 -31.67
C LEU A 45 18.04 -35.63 -32.15
N LEU A 46 18.74 -36.27 -33.10
CA LEU A 46 19.95 -35.72 -33.72
C LEU A 46 19.68 -34.35 -34.37
N THR A 47 18.52 -34.17 -35.01
CA THR A 47 18.11 -32.89 -35.61
C THR A 47 17.82 -31.82 -34.55
N GLN A 48 17.20 -32.17 -33.40
CA GLN A 48 16.99 -31.24 -32.30
C GLN A 48 18.31 -30.84 -31.62
N CYS A 49 19.20 -31.81 -31.36
CA CYS A 49 20.55 -31.55 -30.85
C CYS A 49 21.35 -30.64 -31.79
N GLY A 50 21.28 -30.89 -33.10
CA GLY A 50 21.89 -30.03 -34.12
C GLY A 50 21.37 -28.59 -34.07
N LYS A 51 20.04 -28.41 -34.03
CA LYS A 51 19.40 -27.08 -33.87
C LYS A 51 19.81 -26.39 -32.58
N GLN A 52 19.87 -27.11 -31.46
CA GLN A 52 20.30 -26.55 -30.17
C GLN A 52 21.75 -26.06 -30.24
N ILE A 53 22.67 -26.86 -30.77
CA ILE A 53 24.07 -26.45 -30.98
C ILE A 53 24.15 -25.21 -31.88
N GLU A 54 23.40 -25.15 -32.98
CA GLU A 54 23.35 -23.95 -33.85
C GLU A 54 22.80 -22.71 -33.13
N THR A 55 21.74 -22.82 -32.34
CA THR A 55 21.19 -21.68 -31.58
C THR A 55 22.16 -21.15 -30.52
N CYS A 56 23.00 -22.01 -29.94
CA CYS A 56 24.03 -21.61 -28.97
C CYS A 56 25.22 -20.87 -29.60
N VAL A 57 25.40 -20.89 -30.93
CA VAL A 57 26.48 -20.16 -31.63
C VAL A 57 26.17 -18.66 -31.75
N CYS A 58 24.90 -18.25 -31.65
CA CYS A 58 24.41 -16.94 -32.07
C CYS A 58 24.08 -15.95 -30.92
N GLN A 59 24.78 -16.01 -29.79
CA GLN A 59 24.79 -14.90 -28.83
C GLN A 59 25.97 -13.93 -29.12
N PRO A 60 25.71 -12.71 -29.64
CA PRO A 60 26.78 -11.73 -29.83
C PRO A 60 27.16 -11.08 -28.50
N GLN A 61 28.41 -11.25 -28.06
CA GLN A 61 28.99 -10.42 -27.00
C GLN A 61 29.72 -9.22 -27.60
N THR A 62 29.31 -8.02 -27.21
CA THR A 62 29.96 -6.75 -27.56
C THR A 62 31.18 -6.48 -26.65
N PRO A 63 32.23 -5.80 -27.16
CA PRO A 63 33.53 -5.68 -26.48
C PRO A 63 33.68 -4.39 -25.65
N PRO A 64 34.78 -4.27 -24.88
CA PRO A 64 35.50 -2.99 -24.83
C PRO A 64 37.04 -3.07 -24.91
N GLN A 65 37.57 -2.32 -25.88
CA GLN A 65 38.71 -1.38 -25.82
C GLN A 65 40.18 -1.83 -25.65
N THR A 66 40.99 -1.35 -26.61
CA THR A 66 42.47 -1.18 -26.69
C THR A 66 42.99 -0.06 -25.76
N PRO A 67 44.32 0.19 -25.55
CA PRO A 67 45.49 0.05 -26.47
C PRO A 67 46.66 -0.80 -25.88
N ALA A 68 47.93 -0.83 -26.36
CA ALA A 68 48.69 0.05 -27.27
C ALA A 68 49.86 -0.62 -28.06
N GLN A 69 50.81 0.21 -28.49
CA GLN A 69 52.05 0.00 -29.28
C GLN A 69 53.12 -0.81 -28.49
N THR A 70 54.12 -1.54 -29.05
CA THR A 70 55.17 -1.09 -30.02
C THR A 70 56.08 -2.26 -30.48
N GLN A 71 56.59 -2.23 -31.74
CA GLN A 71 57.83 -2.85 -32.30
C GLN A 71 58.08 -4.39 -32.41
N THR A 72 58.12 -4.82 -33.68
CA THR A 72 59.17 -5.62 -34.40
C THR A 72 59.97 -6.79 -33.80
N GLN A 73 59.94 -7.88 -34.59
CA GLN A 73 61.00 -8.84 -34.94
C GLN A 73 61.37 -10.02 -34.02
N THR A 74 61.12 -11.21 -34.58
CA THR A 74 61.54 -12.57 -34.23
C THR A 74 63.08 -12.75 -34.32
N PRO A 75 63.70 -13.76 -33.65
CA PRO A 75 63.57 -15.15 -34.11
C PRO A 75 63.57 -16.28 -33.04
N ALA A 76 63.10 -17.45 -33.51
CA ALA A 76 63.51 -18.80 -33.12
C ALA A 76 63.14 -19.41 -31.74
N GLN A 77 62.15 -20.33 -31.83
CA GLN A 77 62.07 -21.66 -31.20
C GLN A 77 61.45 -21.84 -29.80
N THR A 78 60.57 -22.85 -29.73
CA THR A 78 59.73 -23.32 -28.61
C THR A 78 58.76 -22.27 -28.02
N PRO A 79 57.46 -22.60 -27.89
CA PRO A 79 57.06 -23.46 -26.78
C PRO A 79 55.89 -24.41 -27.06
N SER A 80 55.59 -25.20 -26.03
CA SER A 80 54.34 -25.91 -25.82
C SER A 80 53.11 -24.98 -25.78
N GLN A 81 51.95 -25.58 -26.12
CA GLN A 81 50.57 -25.18 -25.75
C GLN A 81 49.85 -24.05 -26.51
N THR A 82 48.52 -24.22 -26.51
CA THR A 82 47.44 -23.24 -26.76
C THR A 82 47.35 -22.54 -28.12
N HIS A 83 46.55 -23.12 -29.02
CA HIS A 83 45.64 -22.34 -29.87
C HIS A 83 44.27 -23.01 -30.05
N ALA A 84 43.22 -22.18 -30.03
CA ALA A 84 41.88 -22.43 -30.59
C ALA A 84 41.04 -23.62 -30.07
N HIS A 85 40.88 -23.76 -28.75
CA HIS A 85 39.63 -24.33 -28.22
C HIS A 85 38.51 -23.25 -28.25
N SER A 86 37.26 -23.70 -28.31
CA SER A 86 36.03 -22.86 -28.32
C SER A 86 35.77 -22.00 -29.57
N ARG A 87 35.48 -22.67 -30.70
CA ARG A 87 34.39 -22.22 -31.57
C ARG A 87 33.15 -23.09 -31.34
N ALA A 88 32.39 -22.69 -30.33
CA ALA A 88 31.03 -23.13 -29.98
C ALA A 88 30.76 -24.65 -29.97
N SER A 89 30.90 -25.26 -28.80
CA SER A 89 30.37 -26.58 -28.49
C SER A 89 29.48 -26.50 -27.26
N LEU A 90 28.20 -26.88 -27.39
CA LEU A 90 27.41 -27.20 -26.20
C LEU A 90 27.93 -28.56 -25.69
N LEU A 91 28.64 -28.56 -24.56
CA LEU A 91 29.25 -29.75 -23.93
C LEU A 91 30.34 -30.46 -24.77
N GLY A 92 31.14 -29.74 -25.56
CA GLY A 92 32.26 -30.33 -26.33
C GLY A 92 31.84 -31.16 -27.56
N LEU A 93 30.54 -31.34 -27.78
CA LEU A 93 29.99 -32.02 -28.95
C LEU A 93 30.11 -31.13 -30.19
N ARG A 94 30.63 -31.71 -31.28
CA ARG A 94 30.79 -31.08 -32.60
C ARG A 94 29.82 -31.74 -33.58
N ARG A 95 29.39 -31.01 -34.62
CA ARG A 95 28.49 -31.53 -35.67
C ARG A 95 28.98 -32.85 -36.26
N ASP A 96 30.29 -32.96 -36.41
CA ASP A 96 31.01 -34.12 -36.95
C ASP A 96 30.87 -35.38 -36.07
N HIS A 97 30.65 -35.22 -34.75
CA HIS A 97 30.38 -36.34 -33.84
C HIS A 97 28.91 -36.81 -33.88
N LEU A 98 27.97 -35.92 -34.26
CA LEU A 98 26.58 -36.32 -34.49
C LEU A 98 26.41 -37.13 -35.78
N LEU A 99 27.25 -36.88 -36.78
CA LEU A 99 27.33 -37.68 -38.02
C LEU A 99 27.95 -39.08 -37.81
N GLN A 100 28.61 -39.32 -36.67
CA GLN A 100 29.08 -40.66 -36.28
C GLN A 100 28.01 -41.46 -35.51
N LEU A 101 26.91 -40.81 -35.12
CA LEU A 101 25.79 -41.39 -34.38
C LEU A 101 24.52 -41.47 -35.23
N SER A 102 24.57 -41.11 -36.52
CA SER A 102 23.45 -41.31 -37.42
C SER A 102 23.21 -42.81 -37.67
N PRO A 103 21.94 -43.27 -37.71
CA PRO A 103 21.65 -44.62 -38.19
C PRO A 103 22.13 -44.79 -39.64
N THR A 104 22.36 -46.04 -40.05
CA THR A 104 22.96 -46.39 -41.35
C THR A 104 22.28 -45.68 -42.51
N ASP A 105 23.03 -45.23 -43.52
CA ASP A 105 22.46 -44.52 -44.68
C ASP A 105 21.28 -45.29 -45.32
N GLN A 106 21.42 -46.63 -45.45
CA GLN A 106 20.34 -47.52 -45.93
C GLN A 106 19.07 -47.49 -45.06
N ASP A 107 19.21 -47.41 -43.73
CA ASP A 107 18.09 -47.31 -42.80
C ASP A 107 17.42 -45.92 -42.91
N THR A 108 18.21 -44.86 -43.13
CA THR A 108 17.67 -43.51 -43.32
C THR A 108 16.93 -43.37 -44.66
N GLU A 109 17.43 -43.96 -45.74
CA GLU A 109 16.74 -43.97 -47.04
C GLU A 109 15.44 -44.78 -46.97
N ALA A 110 15.47 -45.97 -46.36
CA ALA A 110 14.27 -46.79 -46.12
C ALA A 110 13.24 -46.06 -45.24
N MET A 111 13.69 -45.32 -44.23
CA MET A 111 12.86 -44.47 -43.39
C MET A 111 12.25 -43.31 -44.19
N LEU A 112 13.03 -42.57 -44.99
CA LEU A 112 12.53 -41.44 -45.78
C LEU A 112 11.47 -41.87 -46.81
N VAL A 113 11.65 -43.03 -47.46
CA VAL A 113 10.68 -43.60 -48.40
C VAL A 113 9.36 -43.98 -47.71
N ARG A 114 9.41 -44.47 -46.46
CA ARG A 114 8.20 -44.82 -45.67
C ARG A 114 7.57 -43.61 -44.95
N LEU A 115 8.36 -42.59 -44.63
CA LEU A 115 7.93 -41.38 -43.91
C LEU A 115 6.94 -40.54 -44.73
N LEU A 116 7.20 -40.34 -46.02
CA LEU A 116 6.35 -39.48 -46.85
C LEU A 116 4.91 -40.03 -46.97
N PRO A 117 4.66 -41.32 -47.28
CA PRO A 117 3.31 -41.92 -47.22
C PRO A 117 2.67 -41.88 -45.83
N GLU A 118 3.44 -42.05 -44.76
CA GLU A 118 2.94 -41.99 -43.37
C GLU A 118 2.41 -40.59 -43.02
N VAL A 119 3.19 -39.56 -43.33
CA VAL A 119 2.83 -38.16 -43.12
C VAL A 119 1.64 -37.76 -44.00
N GLU A 120 1.61 -38.18 -45.27
CA GLU A 120 0.46 -37.93 -46.14
C GLU A 120 -0.83 -38.59 -45.63
N ARG A 121 -0.77 -39.85 -45.16
CA ARG A 121 -1.95 -40.55 -44.61
C ARG A 121 -2.48 -39.84 -43.37
N ARG A 122 -1.59 -39.38 -42.49
CA ARG A 122 -1.94 -38.65 -41.25
C ARG A 122 -2.51 -37.27 -41.56
N LEU A 123 -1.93 -36.53 -42.52
CA LEU A 123 -2.50 -35.29 -43.04
C LEU A 123 -3.92 -35.50 -43.57
N ARG A 124 -4.10 -36.49 -44.44
CA ARG A 124 -5.42 -36.85 -45.00
C ARG A 124 -6.38 -37.18 -43.86
N ALA A 125 -6.03 -38.03 -42.90
CA ALA A 125 -6.88 -38.39 -41.76
C ALA A 125 -7.33 -37.17 -40.92
N LYS A 126 -6.44 -36.20 -40.65
CA LYS A 126 -6.80 -34.97 -39.93
C LYS A 126 -7.70 -34.05 -40.77
N CYS A 127 -7.44 -33.92 -42.07
CA CYS A 127 -8.31 -33.18 -42.99
C CYS A 127 -9.70 -33.84 -43.10
N LEU A 128 -9.76 -35.18 -43.09
CA LEU A 128 -11.00 -35.95 -43.02
C LEU A 128 -11.73 -35.71 -41.70
N SER A 129 -11.06 -35.76 -40.54
CA SER A 129 -11.74 -35.49 -39.26
C SER A 129 -12.32 -34.08 -39.16
N VAL A 130 -11.66 -33.08 -39.76
CA VAL A 130 -12.20 -31.71 -39.86
C VAL A 130 -13.39 -31.67 -40.81
N LEU A 131 -13.35 -32.36 -41.95
CA LEU A 131 -14.50 -32.48 -42.85
C LEU A 131 -15.69 -33.20 -42.21
N CYS A 132 -15.45 -34.28 -41.46
CA CYS A 132 -16.49 -35.01 -40.71
C CYS A 132 -17.17 -34.14 -39.65
N TYR A 133 -16.47 -33.17 -39.06
CA TYR A 133 -17.06 -32.19 -38.13
C TYR A 133 -18.05 -31.25 -38.83
N TYR A 134 -17.72 -30.78 -40.04
CA TYR A 134 -18.63 -29.92 -40.83
C TYR A 134 -19.71 -30.72 -41.58
N ARG A 135 -19.47 -32.01 -41.89
CA ARG A 135 -20.38 -32.92 -42.60
C ARG A 135 -20.25 -34.36 -42.08
N PRO A 136 -21.09 -34.79 -41.13
CA PRO A 136 -21.11 -36.19 -40.69
C PRO A 136 -21.56 -37.12 -41.84
N GLY A 137 -20.93 -38.29 -41.98
CA GLY A 137 -21.21 -39.28 -43.04
C GLY A 137 -20.19 -39.32 -44.20
N TYR A 138 -19.00 -38.76 -44.03
CA TYR A 138 -18.02 -38.55 -45.11
C TYR A 138 -17.21 -39.81 -45.53
N ASP A 139 -17.03 -40.79 -44.64
CA ASP A 139 -16.03 -41.87 -44.84
C ASP A 139 -16.31 -42.82 -46.03
N GLU A 140 -17.54 -42.85 -46.53
CA GLU A 140 -18.03 -43.83 -47.53
C GLU A 140 -17.67 -43.49 -48.99
N GLY A 141 -17.08 -42.32 -49.26
CA GLY A 141 -16.75 -41.88 -50.62
C GLY A 141 -15.43 -42.42 -51.20
N PRO A 142 -15.26 -42.49 -52.53
CA PRO A 142 -13.99 -42.87 -53.17
C PRO A 142 -12.90 -41.78 -53.03
N GLU A 143 -11.64 -42.19 -52.92
CA GLU A 143 -10.49 -41.30 -52.62
C GLU A 143 -10.34 -40.07 -53.55
N GLY A 144 -10.66 -40.19 -54.85
CA GLY A 144 -10.64 -39.06 -55.78
C GLY A 144 -11.64 -37.95 -55.44
N VAL A 145 -12.80 -38.32 -54.88
CA VAL A 145 -13.79 -37.38 -54.37
C VAL A 145 -13.29 -36.72 -53.08
N LYS A 146 -12.58 -37.46 -52.22
CA LYS A 146 -11.96 -36.90 -51.00
C LYS A 146 -10.92 -35.82 -51.34
N LEU A 147 -10.07 -36.07 -52.34
CA LEU A 147 -9.05 -35.12 -52.80
C LEU A 147 -9.66 -33.82 -53.36
N ALA A 148 -10.71 -33.91 -54.19
CA ALA A 148 -11.40 -32.74 -54.72
C ALA A 148 -12.12 -31.92 -53.63
N GLN A 149 -12.50 -32.56 -52.52
CA GLN A 149 -13.19 -31.92 -51.40
C GLN A 149 -12.23 -31.29 -50.37
N PHE A 150 -10.97 -31.74 -50.27
CA PHE A 150 -9.94 -30.99 -49.52
C PHE A 150 -9.69 -29.58 -50.08
N GLY A 151 -9.85 -29.37 -51.40
CA GLY A 151 -9.84 -28.03 -51.98
C GLY A 151 -10.99 -27.16 -51.45
N ARG A 152 -12.20 -27.73 -51.35
CA ARG A 152 -13.40 -27.04 -50.84
C ARG A 152 -13.33 -26.77 -49.33
N LEU A 153 -12.66 -27.63 -48.55
CA LEU A 153 -12.42 -27.42 -47.13
C LEU A 153 -11.71 -26.08 -46.87
N SER A 154 -10.74 -25.70 -47.71
CA SER A 154 -10.06 -24.41 -47.57
C SER A 154 -11.04 -23.24 -47.72
N GLU A 155 -11.97 -23.32 -48.66
CA GLU A 155 -12.99 -22.29 -48.86
C GLU A 155 -14.02 -22.26 -47.71
N GLU A 156 -14.43 -23.41 -47.17
CA GLU A 156 -15.34 -23.52 -46.02
C GLU A 156 -14.71 -22.93 -44.76
N LEU A 157 -13.44 -23.24 -44.48
CA LEU A 157 -12.68 -22.63 -43.40
C LEU A 157 -12.50 -21.11 -43.58
N GLU A 158 -12.33 -20.62 -44.80
CA GLU A 158 -12.27 -19.19 -45.08
C GLU A 158 -13.62 -18.48 -44.89
N ARG A 159 -14.74 -19.14 -45.27
CA ARG A 159 -16.11 -18.67 -45.02
C ARG A 159 -16.39 -18.58 -43.52
N GLU A 160 -16.14 -19.65 -42.76
CA GLU A 160 -16.30 -19.68 -41.29
C GLU A 160 -15.43 -18.63 -40.61
N ARG A 161 -14.16 -18.52 -41.00
CA ARG A 161 -13.25 -17.48 -40.50
C ARG A 161 -13.71 -16.07 -40.90
N GLY A 162 -14.50 -15.91 -41.95
CA GLY A 162 -15.19 -14.67 -42.32
C GLY A 162 -16.39 -14.39 -41.41
N LEU A 163 -17.25 -15.40 -41.19
CA LEU A 163 -18.40 -15.32 -40.29
C LEU A 163 -17.99 -14.95 -38.86
N VAL A 164 -17.00 -15.64 -38.29
CA VAL A 164 -16.45 -15.35 -36.97
C VAL A 164 -15.90 -13.92 -36.88
N ARG A 165 -15.16 -13.45 -37.90
CA ARG A 165 -14.67 -12.07 -37.95
C ARG A 165 -15.81 -11.05 -38.00
N SER A 166 -16.87 -11.30 -38.78
CA SER A 166 -18.05 -10.43 -38.82
C SER A 166 -18.83 -10.43 -37.50
N GLY A 167 -18.90 -11.58 -36.81
CA GLY A 167 -19.50 -11.70 -35.48
C GLY A 167 -18.71 -10.92 -34.42
N GLN A 168 -17.37 -11.03 -34.43
CA GLN A 168 -16.49 -10.26 -33.56
C GLN A 168 -16.67 -8.74 -33.75
N GLN A 169 -16.72 -8.27 -35.00
CA GLN A 169 -17.00 -6.85 -35.32
C GLN A 169 -18.34 -6.38 -34.75
N ARG A 170 -19.43 -7.14 -34.97
CA ARG A 170 -20.75 -6.83 -34.40
C ARG A 170 -20.72 -6.83 -32.86
N HIS A 171 -20.03 -7.77 -32.23
CA HIS A 171 -19.87 -7.78 -30.77
C HIS A 171 -19.10 -6.57 -30.24
N GLU A 172 -18.07 -6.10 -30.95
CA GLU A 172 -17.39 -4.85 -30.62
C GLU A 172 -18.29 -3.62 -30.78
N GLU A 173 -19.12 -3.57 -31.82
CA GLU A 173 -20.11 -2.51 -32.02
C GLU A 173 -21.14 -2.48 -30.89
N TYR A 174 -21.75 -3.63 -30.55
CA TYR A 174 -22.67 -3.74 -29.42
C TYR A 174 -22.00 -3.38 -28.09
N ARG A 175 -20.73 -3.76 -27.89
CA ARG A 175 -19.95 -3.36 -26.70
C ARG A 175 -19.82 -1.84 -26.64
N ARG A 176 -19.37 -1.18 -27.72
CA ARG A 176 -19.21 0.28 -27.80
C ARG A 176 -20.53 1.02 -27.57
N VAL A 177 -21.65 0.52 -28.10
CA VAL A 177 -22.99 1.11 -27.88
C VAL A 177 -23.40 0.98 -26.41
N ARG A 178 -23.21 -0.20 -25.81
CA ARG A 178 -23.49 -0.44 -24.38
C ARG A 178 -22.63 0.44 -23.47
N GLU A 179 -21.33 0.57 -23.77
CA GLU A 179 -20.39 1.44 -23.04
C GLU A 179 -20.85 2.91 -23.08
N LYS A 180 -21.22 3.42 -24.26
CA LYS A 180 -21.78 4.77 -24.43
C LYS A 180 -23.07 4.97 -23.63
N MET A 181 -23.98 4.00 -23.64
CA MET A 181 -25.20 4.05 -22.83
C MET A 181 -24.89 4.06 -21.33
N SER A 182 -23.99 3.20 -20.84
CA SER A 182 -23.58 3.20 -19.43
C SER A 182 -22.93 4.51 -19.00
N ALA A 183 -22.07 5.10 -19.84
CA ALA A 183 -21.48 6.41 -19.56
C ALA A 183 -22.53 7.53 -19.50
N ALA A 184 -23.53 7.50 -20.40
CA ALA A 184 -24.64 8.44 -20.36
C ALA A 184 -25.47 8.29 -19.07
N TYR A 185 -25.80 7.08 -18.64
CA TYR A 185 -26.52 6.85 -17.38
C TYR A 185 -25.72 7.31 -16.15
N LEU A 186 -24.41 7.06 -16.11
CA LEU A 186 -23.54 7.50 -15.01
C LEU A 186 -23.46 9.03 -14.93
N THR A 187 -23.25 9.73 -16.05
CA THR A 187 -23.21 11.21 -16.05
C THR A 187 -24.55 11.86 -15.66
N VAL A 188 -25.69 11.23 -15.99
CA VAL A 188 -27.00 11.66 -15.48
C VAL A 188 -27.10 11.42 -13.97
N LEU A 189 -26.64 10.27 -13.46
CA LEU A 189 -26.64 9.97 -12.03
C LEU A 189 -25.77 10.97 -11.24
N GLU A 190 -24.57 11.27 -11.72
CA GLU A 190 -23.66 12.28 -11.16
C GLU A 190 -24.31 13.66 -11.11
N ARG A 191 -25.03 14.04 -12.18
CA ARG A 191 -25.77 15.31 -12.21
C ARG A 191 -26.92 15.32 -11.20
N CYS A 192 -27.61 14.20 -11.01
CA CYS A 192 -28.66 14.07 -9.99
C CYS A 192 -28.09 14.14 -8.56
N THR A 193 -26.95 13.49 -8.28
CA THR A 193 -26.31 13.57 -6.95
C THR A 193 -25.78 14.97 -6.65
N GLU A 194 -25.22 15.68 -7.63
CA GLU A 194 -24.78 17.07 -7.49
C GLU A 194 -25.97 18.03 -7.25
N LEU A 195 -27.10 17.83 -7.92
CA LEU A 195 -28.32 18.60 -7.66
C LEU A 195 -28.87 18.34 -6.24
N LEU A 196 -28.90 17.09 -5.79
CA LEU A 196 -29.30 16.74 -4.42
C LEU A 196 -28.35 17.35 -3.38
N ARG A 197 -27.03 17.34 -3.63
CA ARG A 197 -26.02 17.94 -2.76
C ARG A 197 -26.27 19.44 -2.58
N ARG A 198 -26.46 20.17 -3.69
CA ARG A 198 -26.78 21.62 -3.66
C ARG A 198 -28.08 21.90 -2.90
N LEU A 199 -29.14 21.13 -3.13
CA LEU A 199 -30.39 21.29 -2.39
C LEU A 199 -30.22 21.10 -0.87
N VAL A 200 -29.37 20.16 -0.44
CA VAL A 200 -29.07 19.97 1.00
C VAL A 200 -28.24 21.13 1.56
N GLU A 201 -27.20 21.55 0.85
CA GLU A 201 -26.33 22.66 1.25
C GLU A 201 -27.09 24.00 1.29
N ASP A 202 -27.69 24.39 0.17
CA ASP A 202 -28.35 25.68 -0.02
C ASP A 202 -29.62 25.81 0.82
N HIS A 203 -30.47 24.77 0.88
CA HIS A 203 -31.81 24.91 1.48
C HIS A 203 -31.92 24.32 2.89
N ARG A 204 -31.19 23.24 3.22
CA ARG A 204 -31.28 22.62 4.56
C ARG A 204 -30.21 23.13 5.51
N LEU A 205 -28.95 23.22 5.07
CA LEU A 205 -27.86 23.68 5.92
C LEU A 205 -27.87 25.21 6.06
N SER A 206 -27.93 25.98 4.96
CA SER A 206 -27.94 27.45 5.05
C SER A 206 -29.11 27.99 5.88
N SER A 207 -30.34 27.53 5.59
CA SER A 207 -31.55 27.95 6.33
C SER A 207 -31.48 27.59 7.82
N GLN A 208 -30.93 26.42 8.17
CA GLN A 208 -30.74 26.03 9.57
C GLN A 208 -29.73 26.96 10.27
N VAL A 209 -28.60 27.27 9.63
CA VAL A 209 -27.58 28.19 10.16
C VAL A 209 -28.15 29.60 10.34
N GLU A 210 -28.94 30.11 9.39
CA GLU A 210 -29.63 31.40 9.54
C GLU A 210 -30.62 31.41 10.72
N LEU A 211 -31.43 30.35 10.86
CA LEU A 211 -32.38 30.23 11.96
C LEU A 211 -31.67 30.16 13.32
N ASP A 212 -30.57 29.42 13.41
CA ASP A 212 -29.80 29.29 14.66
C ASP A 212 -29.04 30.58 14.98
N HIS A 213 -28.53 31.31 13.98
CA HIS A 213 -27.95 32.64 14.15
C HIS A 213 -28.98 33.62 14.75
N ARG A 214 -30.19 33.72 14.15
CA ARG A 214 -31.27 34.59 14.67
C ARG A 214 -31.72 34.19 16.08
N LYS A 215 -31.68 32.90 16.44
CA LYS A 215 -31.92 32.44 17.83
C LYS A 215 -30.82 32.90 18.78
N MET A 216 -29.54 32.82 18.38
CA MET A 216 -28.42 33.31 19.18
C MET A 216 -28.51 34.82 19.40
N GLU A 217 -28.84 35.59 18.35
CA GLU A 217 -29.08 37.04 18.46
C GLU A 217 -30.22 37.36 19.43
N TYR A 218 -31.38 36.70 19.28
CA TYR A 218 -32.53 36.87 20.17
C TYR A 218 -32.18 36.55 21.63
N LEU A 219 -31.47 35.44 21.88
CA LEU A 219 -31.05 35.06 23.23
C LEU A 219 -30.01 36.04 23.80
N SER A 220 -29.07 36.53 22.98
CA SER A 220 -28.10 37.56 23.36
C SER A 220 -28.81 38.86 23.80
N VAL A 221 -29.73 39.37 22.97
CA VAL A 221 -30.55 40.56 23.28
C VAL A 221 -31.39 40.34 24.55
N LYS A 222 -31.96 39.15 24.73
CA LYS A 222 -32.72 38.79 25.93
C LYS A 222 -31.85 38.76 27.19
N CYS A 223 -30.65 38.17 27.13
CA CYS A 223 -29.68 38.18 28.22
C CYS A 223 -29.22 39.60 28.56
N ASN A 224 -28.94 40.44 27.56
CA ASN A 224 -28.58 41.85 27.77
C ASN A 224 -29.72 42.62 28.45
N THR A 225 -30.96 42.41 28.01
CA THR A 225 -32.16 43.03 28.60
C THR A 225 -32.36 42.59 30.06
N LEU A 226 -32.14 41.31 30.37
CA LEU A 226 -32.17 40.80 31.74
C LEU A 226 -31.04 41.38 32.62
N SER A 227 -29.83 41.52 32.07
CA SER A 227 -28.69 42.15 32.77
C SER A 227 -28.96 43.62 33.13
N VAL A 228 -29.53 44.38 32.19
CA VAL A 228 -29.98 45.77 32.43
C VAL A 228 -31.10 45.81 33.46
N LYS A 229 -32.09 44.90 33.39
CA LYS A 229 -33.18 44.81 34.36
C LYS A 229 -32.67 44.47 35.78
N LEU A 230 -31.75 43.53 35.93
CA LEU A 230 -31.11 43.21 37.20
C LEU A 230 -30.32 44.40 37.75
N SER A 231 -29.61 45.13 36.88
CA SER A 231 -28.89 46.34 37.25
C SER A 231 -29.84 47.45 37.73
N MET A 232 -30.99 47.63 37.07
CA MET A 232 -32.04 48.57 37.49
C MET A 232 -32.62 48.19 38.85
N LEU A 233 -33.01 46.92 39.05
CA LEU A 233 -33.54 46.43 40.33
C LEU A 233 -32.54 46.60 41.48
N ASN A 234 -31.25 46.34 41.25
CA ASN A 234 -30.19 46.57 42.24
C ASN A 234 -30.07 48.08 42.60
N LYS A 235 -30.25 48.99 41.64
CA LYS A 235 -30.28 50.44 41.91
C LYS A 235 -31.54 50.85 42.68
N GLN A 236 -32.70 50.27 42.37
CA GLN A 236 -33.96 50.51 43.10
C GLN A 236 -33.86 50.03 44.55
N LEU A 237 -33.45 48.78 44.78
CA LEU A 237 -33.22 48.24 46.12
C LEU A 237 -32.23 49.09 46.93
N LYS A 238 -31.17 49.61 46.29
CA LYS A 238 -30.24 50.52 46.96
C LYS A 238 -30.88 51.87 47.32
N ALA A 239 -31.74 52.43 46.46
CA ALA A 239 -32.47 53.66 46.77
C ALA A 239 -33.51 53.47 47.89
N GLU A 240 -34.14 52.29 47.97
CA GLU A 240 -35.09 51.92 49.01
C GLU A 240 -34.41 51.65 50.37
N LEU A 241 -33.27 50.94 50.38
CA LEU A 241 -32.54 50.60 51.61
C LEU A 241 -31.67 51.75 52.14
N TYR A 242 -31.01 52.50 51.24
CA TYR A 242 -30.15 53.64 51.58
C TYR A 242 -30.89 54.97 51.40
N THR A 243 -31.94 55.14 52.21
CA THR A 243 -32.53 56.48 52.44
C THR A 243 -31.52 57.41 53.12
N LYS A 244 -31.70 58.73 53.02
CA LYS A 244 -30.78 59.72 53.62
C LYS A 244 -30.53 59.46 55.11
N GLN A 245 -31.57 59.10 55.85
CA GLN A 245 -31.50 58.79 57.27
C GLN A 245 -30.65 57.54 57.56
N THR A 246 -30.80 56.46 56.79
CA THR A 246 -29.97 55.25 57.00
C THR A 246 -28.53 55.49 56.59
N VAL A 247 -28.27 56.33 55.58
CA VAL A 247 -26.91 56.76 55.20
C VAL A 247 -26.25 57.61 56.30
N GLU A 248 -26.94 58.60 56.85
CA GLU A 248 -26.43 59.42 57.98
C GLU A 248 -26.10 58.56 59.21
N VAL A 249 -26.95 57.57 59.53
CA VAL A 249 -26.67 56.59 60.59
C VAL A 249 -25.45 55.71 60.24
N HIS A 250 -25.35 55.22 59.00
CA HIS A 250 -24.17 54.45 58.58
C HIS A 250 -22.87 55.28 58.58
N ASP A 251 -22.93 56.58 58.27
CA ASP A 251 -21.77 57.46 58.27
C ASP A 251 -21.32 57.82 59.69
N THR A 252 -22.25 58.01 60.64
CA THR A 252 -21.91 58.18 62.07
C THR A 252 -21.32 56.89 62.67
N ILE A 253 -21.85 55.72 62.32
CA ILE A 253 -21.28 54.41 62.70
C ILE A 253 -19.89 54.23 62.07
N ARG A 254 -19.71 54.55 60.77
CA ARG A 254 -18.41 54.49 60.10
C ARG A 254 -17.39 55.41 60.75
N ALA A 255 -17.75 56.67 61.03
CA ALA A 255 -16.88 57.64 61.68
C ALA A 255 -16.51 57.21 63.10
N ARG A 256 -17.40 56.52 63.82
CA ARG A 256 -17.09 55.91 65.12
C ARG A 256 -16.08 54.77 64.97
N LEU A 257 -16.34 53.80 64.11
CA LEU A 257 -15.43 52.66 63.89
C LEU A 257 -14.05 53.13 63.39
N GLN A 258 -14.01 54.14 62.52
CA GLN A 258 -12.74 54.74 62.05
C GLN A 258 -11.97 55.44 63.18
N ARG A 259 -12.66 56.08 64.13
CA ARG A 259 -12.00 56.64 65.34
C ARG A 259 -11.47 55.54 66.25
N GLU A 260 -12.28 54.54 66.56
CA GLU A 260 -11.87 53.40 67.41
C GLU A 260 -10.68 52.63 66.79
N VAL A 261 -10.67 52.45 65.46
CA VAL A 261 -9.52 51.88 64.72
C VAL A 261 -8.30 52.79 64.79
N ALA A 262 -8.44 54.10 64.53
CA ALA A 262 -7.30 55.04 64.57
C ALA A 262 -6.74 55.23 66.00
N GLU A 263 -7.59 55.13 67.03
CA GLU A 263 -7.19 55.12 68.44
C GLU A 263 -6.42 53.83 68.77
N GLY A 264 -6.96 52.66 68.42
CA GLY A 264 -6.26 51.38 68.58
C GLY A 264 -4.94 51.29 67.80
N GLU A 265 -4.85 51.89 66.60
CA GLU A 265 -3.59 52.00 65.84
C GLU A 265 -2.58 52.92 66.53
N ARG A 266 -3.01 54.05 67.12
CA ARG A 266 -2.14 54.94 67.90
C ARG A 266 -1.64 54.28 69.18
N GLU A 267 -2.52 53.55 69.88
CA GLU A 267 -2.18 52.77 71.08
C GLU A 267 -1.18 51.66 70.74
N ARG A 268 -1.46 50.87 69.70
CA ARG A 268 -0.55 49.84 69.18
C ARG A 268 0.79 50.42 68.78
N ALA A 269 0.82 51.57 68.11
CA ALA A 269 2.06 52.27 67.78
C ALA A 269 2.77 52.83 69.02
N GLY A 270 2.04 53.26 70.05
CA GLY A 270 2.56 53.68 71.36
C GLY A 270 3.24 52.55 72.12
N ALA A 271 2.54 51.42 72.28
CA ALA A 271 3.07 50.20 72.87
C ALA A 271 4.27 49.68 72.05
N GLY A 272 4.21 49.71 70.71
CA GLY A 272 5.33 49.38 69.84
C GLY A 272 6.57 50.26 70.05
N ARG A 273 6.39 51.58 70.26
CA ARG A 273 7.48 52.49 70.64
C ARG A 273 8.04 52.17 72.02
N GLN A 274 7.20 51.88 73.02
CA GLN A 274 7.65 51.51 74.37
C GLN A 274 8.42 50.19 74.37
N LEU A 275 7.93 49.16 73.68
CA LEU A 275 8.65 47.90 73.48
C LEU A 275 9.96 48.11 72.73
N GLY A 276 10.00 49.02 71.76
CA GLY A 276 11.24 49.45 71.10
C GLY A 276 12.25 50.07 72.07
N LEU A 277 11.81 50.94 72.99
CA LEU A 277 12.67 51.50 74.03
C LEU A 277 13.19 50.42 74.99
N TYR A 278 12.33 49.50 75.45
CA TYR A 278 12.76 48.36 76.29
C TYR A 278 13.73 47.43 75.55
N ALA A 279 13.57 47.23 74.24
CA ALA A 279 14.51 46.46 73.42
C ALA A 279 15.89 47.14 73.30
N VAL A 280 15.94 48.48 73.27
CA VAL A 280 17.20 49.25 73.29
C VAL A 280 17.88 49.20 74.68
N LEU A 281 17.11 49.18 75.76
CA LEU A 281 17.60 49.00 77.15
C LEU A 281 18.15 47.59 77.43
N GLY A 282 17.79 46.61 76.60
CA GLY A 282 18.54 45.37 76.42
C GLY A 282 18.76 44.51 77.68
N SER A 283 19.93 43.84 77.71
CA SER A 283 20.31 42.88 78.76
C SER A 283 20.52 43.51 80.13
N GLU A 284 20.91 44.79 80.19
CA GLU A 284 21.10 45.52 81.46
C GLU A 284 19.78 45.68 82.21
N PHE A 285 18.71 46.04 81.48
CA PHE A 285 17.36 46.09 82.05
C PHE A 285 16.84 44.70 82.43
N GLN A 286 17.14 43.65 81.65
CA GLN A 286 16.76 42.28 82.00
C GLN A 286 17.47 41.79 83.29
N ALA A 287 18.75 42.13 83.47
CA ALA A 287 19.49 41.84 84.70
C ALA A 287 18.87 42.57 85.91
N ALA A 288 18.63 43.88 85.79
CA ALA A 288 18.01 44.68 86.85
C ALA A 288 16.58 44.22 87.20
N VAL A 289 15.77 43.80 86.22
CA VAL A 289 14.46 43.19 86.47
C VAL A 289 14.61 41.84 87.17
N GLY A 290 15.58 41.02 86.78
CA GLY A 290 15.91 39.75 87.45
C GLY A 290 16.27 39.96 88.93
N GLU A 291 17.20 40.88 89.21
CA GLU A 291 17.58 41.28 90.57
C GLU A 291 16.39 41.80 91.37
N TYR A 292 15.55 42.67 90.78
CA TYR A 292 14.35 43.17 91.43
C TYR A 292 13.33 42.07 91.74
N THR A 293 13.11 41.11 90.83
CA THR A 293 12.24 39.95 91.09
C THR A 293 12.81 39.05 92.19
N ALA A 294 14.11 38.75 92.16
CA ALA A 294 14.75 37.96 93.20
C ALA A 294 14.68 38.64 94.58
N LEU A 295 14.88 39.97 94.64
CA LEU A 295 14.70 40.75 95.86
C LEU A 295 13.24 40.74 96.33
N ARG A 296 12.27 40.88 95.42
CA ARG A 296 10.84 40.85 95.75
C ARG A 296 10.39 39.48 96.25
N ASP A 297 10.86 38.40 95.65
CA ASP A 297 10.60 37.03 96.10
C ASP A 297 11.26 36.76 97.45
N LEU A 298 12.47 37.28 97.67
CA LEU A 298 13.19 37.17 98.95
C LEU A 298 12.51 38.00 100.05
N ILE A 299 11.97 39.18 99.73
CA ILE A 299 11.12 39.97 100.64
C ILE A 299 9.84 39.19 100.95
N SER A 300 9.12 38.70 99.94
CA SER A 300 7.90 37.89 100.11
C SER A 300 8.16 36.64 100.97
N ASN A 301 9.28 35.93 100.74
CA ASN A 301 9.68 34.77 101.53
C ASN A 301 10.06 35.15 102.98
N LYS A 302 10.69 36.31 103.20
CA LYS A 302 10.97 36.82 104.56
C LYS A 302 9.70 37.27 105.28
N GLU A 303 8.79 37.97 104.61
CA GLU A 303 7.47 38.33 105.15
C GLU A 303 6.64 37.10 105.48
N TRP A 304 6.66 36.08 104.62
CA TRP A 304 6.05 34.78 104.88
C TRP A 304 6.70 34.08 106.08
N ALA A 305 8.04 33.99 106.12
CA ALA A 305 8.75 33.37 107.23
C ALA A 305 8.50 34.10 108.57
N LEU A 306 8.47 35.43 108.59
CA LEU A 306 8.13 36.22 109.77
C LEU A 306 6.68 35.96 110.23
N ARG A 307 5.74 35.80 109.30
CA ARG A 307 4.35 35.42 109.62
C ARG A 307 4.23 34.00 110.17
N GLU A 308 5.08 33.06 109.74
CA GLU A 308 5.08 31.69 110.28
C GLU A 308 5.81 31.59 111.63
N PHE A 309 6.98 32.22 111.79
CA PHE A 309 7.68 32.25 113.08
C PHE A 309 6.90 33.03 114.15
N GLY A 310 6.18 34.09 113.77
CA GLY A 310 5.27 34.81 114.67
C GLY A 310 4.12 33.95 115.22
N LYS A 311 3.66 32.95 114.45
CA LYS A 311 2.66 31.96 114.90
C LYS A 311 3.25 30.83 115.75
N ALA A 312 4.57 30.75 115.86
CA ALA A 312 5.29 29.68 116.56
C ALA A 312 5.95 30.16 117.87
N GLN A 313 5.72 31.42 118.26
CA GLN A 313 6.14 31.99 119.55
C GLN A 313 4.97 32.45 120.45
N GLU A 314 3.73 32.15 120.04
CA GLU A 314 2.52 32.13 120.88
C GLU A 314 2.15 30.67 121.22
#